data_AF-A0A2T2U401-F1
#
_entry.id   AF-A0A2T2U401-F1
#
_cell.length_a   1.000
_cell.length_b   1.000
_cell.length_c   1.000
_cell.angle_alpha   90.00
_cell.angle_beta   90.00
_cell.angle_gamma   90.00
#
_symmetry.space_group_name_H-M   'P 1'
#
loop_
_entity.id
_entity.type
_entity.pdbx_description
1 polymer ?
#
loop_
_entity_poly.entity_id
_entity_poly.type
_entity_poly.pdbx_seq_one_letter_code
_entity_poly.pdbx_strand_id
1 'polypeptide(L)'
;MSTLPDDEYLLTDVQWRRQDQDEAFRPLHGFTTGHLVVSGGRAQADARFNDQFLSNRFSDLEEDGIPVVLLVEVLETEEAYTLACSAPTLIRAGASYRLKAEGKVSDVEQAHA
;
A
#
# COMPACT_ATOMS: atom_id res chain seq x y z
N MET A 1 16.24 -5.85 9.77
CA MET A 1 15.14 -5.61 10.73
C MET A 1 15.10 -4.16 11.14
N SER A 2 14.95 -3.27 10.15
CA SER A 2 14.61 -1.87 10.36
C SER A 2 13.08 -1.80 10.35
N THR A 3 12.46 -1.72 11.53
CA THR A 3 11.05 -1.34 11.60
C THR A 3 10.98 0.17 11.47
N LEU A 4 10.16 0.65 10.54
CA LEU A 4 9.82 2.08 10.42
C LEU A 4 9.40 2.61 11.80
N PRO A 5 10.02 3.70 12.31
CA PRO A 5 9.62 4.32 13.57
C PRO A 5 8.17 4.78 13.55
N ASP A 6 7.59 5.00 14.73
CA ASP A 6 6.27 5.62 14.85
C ASP A 6 6.36 7.09 14.40
N ASP A 7 5.84 7.40 13.21
CA ASP A 7 5.75 8.75 12.64
C ASP A 7 4.74 8.79 11.47
N GLU A 8 4.56 9.97 10.88
CA GLU A 8 3.90 10.17 9.59
C GLU A 8 4.93 10.37 8.48
N TYR A 9 4.81 9.57 7.41
CA TYR A 9 5.72 9.54 6.28
C TYR A 9 5.02 9.86 4.97
N LEU A 10 5.73 10.49 4.05
CA LEU A 10 5.24 10.72 2.69
C LEU A 10 5.56 9.53 1.80
N LEU A 11 4.54 9.00 1.11
CA LEU A 11 4.71 7.91 0.15
C LEU A 11 5.20 8.45 -1.20
N THR A 12 6.25 7.83 -1.75
CA THR A 12 6.80 8.14 -3.08
C THR A 12 6.40 7.12 -4.13
N ASP A 13 6.26 5.86 -3.74
CA ASP A 13 5.73 4.79 -4.59
C ASP A 13 4.87 3.83 -3.77
N VAL A 14 3.89 3.24 -4.42
CA VAL A 14 3.06 2.17 -3.85
C VAL A 14 2.88 1.09 -4.91
N GLN A 15 3.23 -0.13 -4.53
CA GLN A 15 2.97 -1.32 -5.33
C GLN A 15 2.17 -2.30 -4.49
N TRP A 16 1.55 -3.29 -5.14
CA TRP A 16 0.71 -4.24 -4.46
C TRP A 16 0.77 -5.62 -5.11
N ARG A 17 0.48 -6.64 -4.31
CA ARG A 17 0.21 -8.00 -4.78
C ARG A 17 -0.82 -8.66 -3.88
N ARG A 18 -1.43 -9.73 -4.39
CA ARG A 18 -2.22 -10.64 -3.57
C ARG A 18 -1.31 -11.40 -2.61
N GLN A 19 -1.77 -11.64 -1.38
CA GLN A 19 -1.00 -12.42 -0.42
C GLN A 19 -1.18 -13.94 -0.64
N ASP A 20 -2.30 -14.36 -1.24
CA ASP A 20 -2.62 -15.76 -1.51
C ASP A 20 -2.02 -16.31 -2.81
N GLN A 21 -1.37 -15.45 -3.59
CA GLN A 21 -0.72 -15.81 -4.86
C GLN A 21 0.73 -15.34 -4.85
N ASP A 22 1.64 -16.20 -5.31
CA ASP A 22 3.05 -15.85 -5.48
C ASP A 22 3.23 -15.07 -6.80
N GLU A 23 2.78 -13.81 -6.78
CA GLU A 23 2.89 -12.87 -7.89
C GLU A 23 3.90 -11.76 -7.57
N ALA A 24 4.48 -11.19 -8.64
CA ALA A 24 5.28 -9.98 -8.54
C ALA A 24 4.41 -8.77 -8.12
N PHE A 25 5.04 -7.81 -7.44
CA PHE A 25 4.40 -6.54 -7.13
C PHE A 25 4.02 -5.79 -8.41
N ARG A 26 2.82 -5.22 -8.39
CA ARG A 26 2.27 -4.41 -9.48
C ARG A 26 2.19 -2.97 -9.01
N PRO A 27 2.62 -1.99 -9.82
CA PRO A 27 2.55 -0.59 -9.44
C PRO A 27 1.10 -0.13 -9.31
N LEU A 28 0.86 0.82 -8.41
CA LEU A 28 -0.40 1.50 -8.26
C LEU A 28 -0.49 2.62 -9.30
N HIS A 29 -0.91 2.26 -10.52
CA HIS A 29 -0.89 3.19 -11.66
C HIS A 29 -1.67 4.48 -11.39
N GLY A 30 -1.09 5.60 -11.82
CA GLY A 30 -1.66 6.92 -11.58
C GLY A 30 -1.59 7.36 -10.13
N PHE A 31 -0.74 6.76 -9.29
CA PHE A 31 -0.38 7.26 -7.97
C PHE A 31 0.03 8.73 -8.06
N THR A 32 -0.45 9.53 -7.10
CA THR A 32 -0.21 10.98 -7.09
C THR A 32 0.40 11.45 -5.77
N THR A 33 -0.12 10.96 -4.66
CA THR A 33 0.33 11.31 -3.32
C THR A 33 -0.21 10.26 -2.35
N GLY A 34 0.53 10.00 -1.28
CA GLY A 34 0.06 9.19 -0.18
C GLY A 34 0.84 9.47 1.09
N HIS A 35 0.29 9.00 2.20
CA HIS A 35 0.91 9.09 3.52
C HIS A 35 0.85 7.72 4.18
N LEU A 36 1.87 7.43 4.97
CA LEU A 36 1.93 6.25 5.82
C LEU A 36 2.05 6.73 7.27
N VAL A 37 1.09 6.35 8.11
CA VAL A 37 1.14 6.62 9.54
C VAL A 37 1.49 5.33 10.26
N VAL A 38 2.60 5.33 11.00
CA VAL A 38 3.07 4.18 11.78
C VAL A 38 2.84 4.47 13.26
N SER A 39 2.21 3.53 13.96
CA SER A 39 1.96 3.65 15.40
C SER A 39 1.86 2.28 16.07
N GLY A 40 2.72 2.02 17.06
CA GLY A 40 2.66 0.81 17.88
C GLY A 40 2.77 -0.48 17.07
N GLY A 41 3.57 -0.49 16.00
CA GLY A 41 3.78 -1.67 15.13
C GLY A 41 2.64 -1.95 14.14
N ARG A 42 1.67 -1.02 14.02
CA ARG A 42 0.69 -0.99 12.94
C ARG A 42 1.03 0.17 12.01
N ALA A 43 0.63 0.05 10.75
CA ALA A 43 0.61 1.19 9.85
C ALA A 43 -0.69 1.31 9.09
N GLN A 44 -1.01 2.58 8.81
CA GLN A 44 -2.13 2.98 7.99
C GLN A 44 -1.58 3.69 6.74
N ALA A 45 -1.82 3.11 5.58
CA ALA A 45 -1.49 3.72 4.30
C ALA A 45 -2.73 4.40 3.71
N ASP A 46 -2.55 5.63 3.26
CA ASP A 46 -3.55 6.41 2.56
C ASP A 46 -2.97 6.96 1.25
N ALA A 47 -3.48 6.51 0.11
CA ALA A 47 -2.90 6.85 -1.19
C ALA A 47 -3.97 7.27 -2.19
N ARG A 48 -3.64 8.20 -3.09
CA ARG A 48 -4.50 8.63 -4.19
C ARG A 48 -3.99 8.17 -5.52
N PHE A 49 -4.90 7.65 -6.35
CA PHE A 49 -4.57 7.16 -7.68
C PHE A 49 -5.68 7.36 -8.72
N ASN A 50 -5.27 7.29 -9.99
CA ASN A 50 -6.12 7.51 -11.16
C ASN A 50 -6.12 6.28 -12.07
N ASP A 51 -6.56 5.13 -11.56
CA ASP A 51 -6.73 3.89 -12.32
C ASP A 51 -8.07 3.21 -11.99
N GLN A 52 -8.98 3.21 -12.96
CA GLN A 52 -10.30 2.60 -12.80
C GLN A 52 -10.25 1.05 -12.80
N PHE A 53 -9.33 0.44 -13.53
CA PHE A 53 -9.19 -1.02 -13.55
C PHE A 53 -8.66 -1.52 -12.21
N LEU A 54 -7.69 -0.80 -11.65
CA LEU A 54 -7.18 -1.09 -10.32
C LEU A 54 -8.25 -0.87 -9.26
N SER A 55 -9.10 0.15 -9.42
CA SER A 55 -10.22 0.36 -8.52
C SER A 55 -11.19 -0.83 -8.52
N ASN A 56 -11.60 -1.32 -9.68
CA ASN A 56 -12.52 -2.46 -9.74
C ASN A 56 -11.89 -3.69 -9.06
N ARG A 57 -10.62 -3.95 -9.34
CA ARG A 57 -9.92 -5.11 -8.81
C ARG A 57 -9.82 -5.11 -7.28
N PHE A 58 -9.48 -3.98 -6.66
CA PHE A 58 -9.41 -3.92 -5.20
C PHE A 58 -10.79 -4.00 -4.56
N SER A 59 -11.84 -3.46 -5.18
CA SER A 59 -13.21 -3.66 -4.72
C SER A 59 -13.60 -5.14 -4.71
N ASP A 60 -13.27 -5.88 -5.77
CA ASP A 60 -13.52 -7.32 -5.85
C ASP A 60 -12.76 -8.08 -4.75
N LEU A 61 -11.48 -7.72 -4.51
CA LEU A 61 -10.68 -8.31 -3.43
C LEU A 61 -11.24 -7.99 -2.04
N GLU A 62 -11.83 -6.81 -1.84
CA GLU A 62 -12.52 -6.42 -0.61
C GLU A 62 -13.80 -7.24 -0.39
N GLU A 63 -14.60 -7.43 -1.44
CA GLU A 63 -15.80 -8.27 -1.40
C GLU A 63 -15.47 -9.74 -1.10
N ASP A 64 -14.41 -10.27 -1.71
CA ASP A 64 -13.96 -11.65 -1.54
C ASP A 64 -13.13 -11.86 -0.26
N GLY A 65 -12.79 -10.79 0.47
CA GLY A 65 -11.97 -10.85 1.68
C GLY A 65 -10.54 -11.34 1.46
N ILE A 66 -10.00 -11.12 0.26
CA ILE A 66 -8.66 -11.59 -0.13
C ILE A 66 -7.59 -10.61 0.40
N PRO A 67 -6.65 -11.06 1.23
CA PRO A 67 -5.60 -10.20 1.76
C PRO A 67 -4.58 -9.81 0.68
N VAL A 68 -3.98 -8.62 0.85
CA VAL A 68 -2.96 -8.08 -0.06
C VAL A 68 -1.72 -7.65 0.71
N VAL A 69 -0.61 -7.56 0.00
CA VAL A 69 0.62 -6.94 0.49
C VAL A 69 0.85 -5.68 -0.33
N LEU A 70 1.03 -4.55 0.35
CA LEU A 70 1.49 -3.32 -0.27
C LEU A 70 3.01 -3.21 -0.06
N LEU A 71 3.75 -2.91 -1.12
CA LEU A 71 5.12 -2.44 -1.02
C LEU A 71 5.06 -0.91 -1.08
N VAL A 72 5.57 -0.25 -0.06
CA VAL A 72 5.51 1.21 0.09
C VAL A 72 6.92 1.77 0.20
N GLU A 73 7.20 2.79 -0.60
CA GLU A 73 8.42 3.59 -0.49
C GLU A 73 8.07 4.91 0.20
N VAL A 74 8.90 5.31 1.17
CA VAL A 74 8.73 6.56 1.91
C VAL A 74 9.85 7.53 1.55
N LEU A 75 9.53 8.82 1.45
CA LEU A 75 10.46 9.86 1.01
C LEU A 75 11.70 9.97 1.91
N GLU A 76 11.54 9.70 3.21
CA GLU A 76 12.55 9.86 4.23
C GLU A 76 13.64 8.78 4.19
N THR A 77 13.44 7.70 3.44
CA THR A 77 14.39 6.57 3.38
C THR A 77 14.54 6.05 1.96
N GLU A 78 15.69 5.44 1.65
CA GLU A 78 15.90 4.73 0.38
C GLU A 78 15.37 3.29 0.40
N GLU A 79 14.71 2.88 1.49
CA GLU A 79 14.20 1.52 1.70
C GLU A 79 12.71 1.41 1.35
N ALA A 80 12.32 0.25 0.81
CA ALA A 80 10.92 -0.11 0.56
C ALA A 80 10.42 -1.04 1.67
N TYR A 81 9.20 -0.79 2.16
CA TYR A 81 8.62 -1.52 3.28
C TYR A 81 7.38 -2.28 2.85
N THR A 82 7.14 -3.43 3.45
CA THR A 82 5.93 -4.21 3.18
C THR A 82 4.86 -3.97 4.24
N LEU A 83 3.64 -3.72 3.79
CA LEU A 83 2.45 -3.61 4.61
C LEU A 83 1.52 -4.78 4.27
N ALA A 84 1.47 -5.77 5.16
CA ALA A 84 0.50 -6.85 5.05
C ALA A 84 -0.84 -6.37 5.62
N CYS A 85 -1.84 -6.24 4.75
CA CYS A 85 -3.17 -5.75 5.11
C CYS A 85 -4.26 -6.71 4.63
N SER A 86 -5.43 -6.63 5.28
CA SER A 86 -6.66 -7.09 4.63
C SER A 86 -6.88 -6.30 3.34
N ALA A 87 -7.82 -6.74 2.51
CA ALA A 87 -8.19 -6.02 1.31
C ALA A 87 -8.36 -4.50 1.59
N PRO A 88 -7.73 -3.61 0.79
CA PRO A 88 -7.77 -2.18 1.04
C PRO A 88 -9.15 -1.63 0.73
N THR A 89 -9.66 -0.73 1.58
CA THR A 89 -10.90 -0.02 1.29
C THR A 89 -10.66 1.06 0.24
N LEU A 90 -11.50 1.08 -0.79
CA LEU A 90 -11.48 2.10 -1.82
C LEU A 90 -12.60 3.12 -1.69
N ILE A 91 -12.23 4.39 -1.70
CA ILE A 91 -13.18 5.50 -1.63
C ILE A 91 -13.04 6.35 -2.90
N ARG A 92 -14.13 6.47 -3.67
CA ARG A 92 -14.16 7.36 -4.83
C ARG A 92 -13.97 8.81 -4.39
N ALA A 93 -12.99 9.50 -4.98
CA ALA A 93 -12.61 10.87 -4.69
C ALA A 93 -12.60 11.71 -5.99
N GLY A 94 -13.78 12.02 -6.51
CA GLY A 94 -13.92 12.76 -7.77
C GLY A 94 -13.47 11.93 -8.98
N ALA A 95 -12.43 12.41 -9.67
CA ALA A 95 -11.77 11.72 -10.79
C ALA A 95 -10.66 10.75 -10.34
N SER A 96 -10.43 10.64 -9.03
CA SER A 96 -9.41 9.78 -8.41
C SER A 96 -10.05 8.79 -7.43
N TYR A 97 -9.25 7.85 -6.95
CA TYR A 97 -9.59 6.91 -5.89
C TYR A 97 -8.65 7.11 -4.72
N ARG A 98 -9.17 6.95 -3.51
CA ARG A 98 -8.40 6.93 -2.26
C ARG A 98 -8.37 5.50 -1.75
N LEU A 99 -7.17 4.95 -1.66
CA LEU A 99 -6.89 3.66 -1.02
C LEU A 99 -6.64 3.89 0.47
N LYS A 100 -7.29 3.10 1.31
CA LYS A 100 -7.00 3.01 2.74
C LYS A 100 -6.68 1.57 3.11
N ALA A 101 -5.50 1.36 3.66
CA ALA A 101 -5.07 0.07 4.17
C ALA A 101 -4.57 0.21 5.60
N GLU A 102 -4.98 -0.72 6.47
CA GLU A 102 -4.39 -0.89 7.80
C GLU A 102 -3.73 -2.27 7.83
N GLY A 103 -2.50 -2.32 8.34
CA GLY A 103 -1.72 -3.54 8.35
C GLY A 103 -0.56 -3.53 9.33
N LYS A 104 0.19 -4.63 9.32
CA LYS A 104 1.46 -4.71 10.03
C LYS A 104 2.58 -4.39 9.06
N VAL A 105 3.45 -3.45 9.43
CA VAL A 105 4.70 -3.21 8.71
C VAL A 105 5.61 -4.40 9.00
N SER A 106 6.09 -5.03 7.94
CA SER A 106 7.06 -6.11 7.99
C SER A 106 8.33 -5.69 7.22
N ASP A 107 9.39 -6.49 7.35
CA ASP A 107 10.76 -6.19 6.92
C ASP A 107 10.87 -5.44 5.57
N VAL A 108 11.95 -4.67 5.47
CA VAL A 108 12.42 -4.07 4.23
C VAL A 108 12.59 -5.17 3.20
N GLU A 109 11.75 -5.19 2.17
CA GLU A 109 12.13 -5.90 0.96
C GLU A 109 13.15 -5.01 0.27
N GLN A 110 14.36 -5.52 0.02
CA GLN A 110 15.27 -4.89 -0.90
C GLN A 110 14.57 -4.90 -2.26
N ALA A 111 13.88 -3.81 -2.60
CA ALA A 111 13.40 -3.56 -3.93
C ALA A 111 14.62 -3.72 -4.84
N HIS A 112 14.52 -4.68 -5.77
CA HIS A 112 15.62 -5.06 -6.65
C HIS A 112 16.26 -3.83 -7.33
N ALA A 113 17.59 -3.83 -7.32
CA ALA A 113 18.47 -2.96 -8.11
C ALA A 113 18.20 -3.01 -9.62
#